data_AF-A0A929F7C9-F1
#
_entry.id   AF-A0A929F7C9-F1
#
_cell.length_a   1.000
_cell.length_b   1.000
_cell.length_c   1.000
_cell.angle_alpha   90.00
_cell.angle_beta   90.00
_cell.angle_gamma   90.00
#
_symmetry.space_group_name_H-M   'P 1'
#
loop_
_entity.id
_entity.type
_entity.pdbx_description
1 polymer ?
#
loop_
_entity_poly.entity_id
_entity_poly.type
_entity_poly.pdbx_seq_one_letter_code
_entity_poly.pdbx_strand_id
1 'polypeptide(L)' 'DVRSTKHRYGWFVFEGRKILRVHYSHGKGNIPGRVSDKIRSQLKLTQKDFKNLIDCPLSLEDYETILKEKGLI' A
#
# COMPACT_ATOMS: atom_id res chain seq x y z
N ASP A 1 12.22 2.04 -0.44
CA ASP A 1 13.14 0.98 -0.92
C ASP A 1 12.33 0.01 -1.79
N VAL A 2 12.88 -0.52 -2.90
CA VAL A 2 12.19 -1.48 -3.79
C VAL A 2 13.20 -2.52 -4.25
N ARG A 3 12.99 -3.80 -3.89
CA ARG A 3 13.91 -4.89 -4.26
C ARG A 3 13.26 -5.72 -5.37
N SER A 4 13.96 -5.86 -6.49
CA SER A 4 13.48 -6.59 -7.67
C SER A 4 14.04 -8.01 -7.68
N THR A 5 13.22 -9.01 -7.34
CA THR A 5 13.60 -10.44 -7.35
C THR A 5 12.42 -11.28 -7.81
N LYS A 6 12.13 -11.40 -9.13
CA LYS A 6 10.95 -12.09 -9.71
C LYS A 6 9.55 -11.68 -9.20
N HIS A 7 9.49 -10.89 -8.15
CA HIS A 7 8.36 -10.24 -7.51
C HIS A 7 8.79 -8.82 -7.12
N ARG A 8 7.85 -7.88 -7.17
CA ARG A 8 8.12 -6.50 -6.75
C ARG A 8 7.58 -6.30 -5.34
N TYR A 9 8.45 -5.78 -4.49
CA TYR A 9 8.12 -5.46 -3.12
C TYR A 9 8.29 -3.95 -2.90
N GLY A 10 7.26 -3.31 -2.37
CA GLY A 10 7.32 -1.95 -1.85
C GLY A 10 7.37 -1.99 -0.33
N TRP A 11 8.15 -1.09 0.28
CA TRP A 11 8.09 -0.87 1.72
C TRP A 11 7.59 0.54 2.01
N PHE A 12 6.61 0.64 2.90
CA PHE A 12 6.31 1.89 3.58
C PHE A 12 7.35 2.10 4.68
N VAL A 13 8.09 3.19 4.58
CA VAL A 13 9.16 3.54 5.52
C VAL A 13 8.72 4.82 6.23
N PHE A 14 8.60 4.73 7.55
CA PHE A 14 8.27 5.86 8.41
C PHE A 14 9.39 6.00 9.45
N GLU A 15 9.95 7.20 9.58
CA GLU A 15 11.10 7.50 10.46
C GLU A 15 12.29 6.53 10.29
N GLY A 16 12.58 6.12 9.05
CA GLY A 16 13.66 5.18 8.74
C GLY A 16 13.38 3.71 9.08
N ARG A 17 12.19 3.39 9.62
CA ARG A 17 11.76 2.01 9.91
C ARG A 17 10.83 1.48 8.81
N LYS A 18 11.06 0.25 8.36
CA LYS A 18 10.17 -0.44 7.41
C LYS A 18 8.95 -0.97 8.15
N ILE A 19 7.79 -0.37 7.94
CA ILE A 19 6.57 -0.68 8.69
C ILE A 19 5.67 -1.65 7.93
N LEU A 20 5.38 -1.34 6.66
CA LEU A 20 4.53 -2.19 5.83
C LEU A 20 5.29 -2.69 4.63
N ARG A 21 4.97 -3.92 4.22
CA ARG A 21 5.48 -4.55 3.01
C ARG A 21 4.32 -4.84 2.08
N VAL A 22 4.38 -4.26 0.88
CA VAL A 22 3.45 -4.52 -0.21
C VAL A 22 4.13 -5.42 -1.23
N HIS A 23 3.45 -6.47 -1.64
CA HIS A 23 3.85 -7.36 -2.71
C HIS A 23 2.89 -7.19 -3.88
N TYR A 24 3.45 -6.91 -5.05
CA TYR A 24 2.69 -6.87 -6.29
C TYR A 24 3.40 -7.69 -7.39
N SER A 25 2.59 -8.34 -8.22
CA SER A 25 3.05 -9.25 -9.26
C SER A 25 3.46 -8.52 -10.55
N HIS A 26 4.23 -9.21 -11.40
CA HIS A 26 4.66 -8.76 -12.72
C HIS A 26 3.53 -8.80 -13.76
N GLY A 27 2.39 -8.16 -13.47
CA GLY A 27 1.33 -7.98 -14.46
C GLY A 27 1.68 -6.87 -15.45
N LYS A 28 1.39 -7.10 -16.74
CA LYS A 28 1.21 -6.03 -17.73
C LYS A 28 -0.31 -5.80 -17.90
N GLY A 29 -0.75 -4.55 -17.90
CA GLY A 29 -2.17 -4.18 -18.00
C GLY A 29 -2.81 -3.77 -16.67
N ASN A 30 -4.13 -3.60 -16.67
CA ASN A 30 -4.89 -3.16 -15.50
C ASN A 30 -4.79 -4.18 -14.35
N ILE A 31 -4.69 -3.68 -13.12
CA ILE A 31 -4.68 -4.50 -11.91
C ILE A 31 -6.06 -5.20 -11.78
N PRO A 32 -6.13 -6.54 -11.82
CA PRO A 32 -7.40 -7.24 -11.62
C PRO A 32 -7.97 -6.95 -10.23
N GLY A 33 -9.30 -6.91 -10.09
CA GLY A 33 -9.96 -6.59 -8.80
C GLY A 33 -9.49 -7.45 -7.61
N ARG A 34 -9.16 -8.73 -7.87
CA ARG A 34 -8.59 -9.61 -6.81
C ARG A 34 -7.19 -9.21 -6.36
N VAL A 35 -6.41 -8.56 -7.21
CA VAL A 35 -5.07 -8.05 -6.87
C VAL A 35 -5.19 -6.75 -6.09
N SER A 36 -6.15 -5.89 -6.44
CA SER A 36 -6.42 -4.68 -5.68
C SER A 36 -6.87 -4.96 -4.24
N ASP A 37 -7.68 -5.99 -4.01
CA ASP A 37 -8.07 -6.42 -2.66
C ASP A 37 -6.88 -6.91 -1.82
N LYS A 38 -5.92 -7.59 -2.48
CA LYS A 38 -4.68 -8.03 -1.83
C LYS A 38 -3.79 -6.85 -1.45
N ILE A 39 -3.62 -5.88 -2.36
CA ILE A 39 -2.85 -4.66 -2.10
C ILE A 39 -3.50 -3.86 -0.96
N ARG A 40 -4.82 -3.66 -1.00
CA ARG A 40 -5.59 -3.00 0.07
C ARG A 40 -5.32 -3.65 1.43
N SER A 41 -5.41 -4.97 1.49
CA SER A 41 -5.19 -5.74 2.71
C SER A 41 -3.75 -5.62 3.23
N GLN A 42 -2.77 -5.53 2.34
CA GLN A 42 -1.35 -5.34 2.70
C GLN A 42 -1.07 -3.92 3.21
N LEU A 43 -1.71 -2.91 2.62
CA LEU A 43 -1.62 -1.50 3.04
C LEU A 43 -2.45 -1.17 4.28
N LYS A 44 -3.24 -2.14 4.78
CA LYS A 44 -4.14 -1.99 5.94
C LYS A 44 -5.22 -0.92 5.74
N LEU A 45 -5.60 -0.69 4.49
CA LEU A 45 -6.61 0.31 4.10
C LEU A 45 -8.03 -0.27 4.10
N THR A 46 -9.02 0.58 4.38
CA THR A 46 -10.41 0.25 4.09
C THR A 46 -10.68 0.35 2.59
N GLN A 47 -11.84 -0.12 2.13
CA GLN A 47 -12.21 0.00 0.71
C GLN A 47 -12.29 1.48 0.28
N LYS A 48 -12.76 2.36 1.18
CA LYS A 48 -12.85 3.81 0.96
C LYS A 48 -11.46 4.43 0.82
N ASP A 49 -10.57 4.17 1.77
CA ASP A 49 -9.22 4.75 1.74
C ASP A 49 -8.41 4.24 0.56
N PHE A 50 -8.62 2.98 0.17
CA PHE A 50 -7.95 2.40 -0.99
C PHE A 50 -8.47 2.97 -2.31
N LYS A 51 -9.78 3.29 -2.38
CA LYS A 51 -10.32 4.06 -3.50
C LYS A 51 -9.68 5.46 -3.55
N ASN A 52 -9.58 6.12 -2.41
CA ASN A 52 -8.90 7.41 -2.30
C ASN A 52 -7.39 7.33 -2.64
N LEU A 53 -6.75 6.18 -2.45
CA LEU A 53 -5.38 5.97 -2.88
C LEU A 53 -5.29 5.82 -4.41
N ILE A 54 -6.20 5.06 -5.03
CA ILE A 54 -6.22 4.85 -6.49
C ILE A 54 -6.58 6.14 -7.24
N ASP A 55 -7.60 6.85 -6.76
CA ASP A 55 -8.10 8.07 -7.37
C ASP A 55 -7.16 9.27 -7.10
N CYS A 56 -6.09 9.05 -6.30
CA CYS A 56 -5.11 10.03 -5.84
C CYS A 56 -5.56 11.19 -4.91
N PRO A 57 -6.74 11.24 -4.26
CA PRO A 57 -6.99 12.25 -3.22
C PRO A 57 -6.30 11.96 -1.87
N LEU A 58 -5.75 10.76 -1.64
CA LEU A 58 -5.10 10.42 -0.36
C LEU A 58 -3.65 10.92 -0.34
N SER A 59 -3.35 11.88 0.55
CA SER A 59 -1.98 12.34 0.76
C SER A 59 -1.17 11.38 1.64
N LEU A 60 0.15 11.59 1.70
CA LEU A 60 1.02 10.83 2.60
C LEU A 60 0.64 11.06 4.07
N GLU A 61 0.32 12.30 4.45
CA GLU A 61 -0.08 12.69 5.81
C GLU A 61 -1.40 12.04 6.23
N ASP A 62 -2.36 11.96 5.30
CA ASP A 62 -3.63 11.25 5.53
C ASP A 62 -3.37 9.76 5.73
N TYR A 63 -2.48 9.18 4.94
CA TYR A 63 -2.11 7.78 5.07
C TYR A 63 -1.43 7.49 6.41
N GLU A 64 -0.52 8.36 6.85
CA GLU A 64 0.10 8.26 8.18
C GLU A 64 -0.94 8.38 9.30
N THR A 65 -1.92 9.28 9.17
CA THR A 65 -3.02 9.43 10.14
C THR A 65 -3.83 8.14 10.26
N ILE A 66 -4.19 7.53 9.12
CA ILE A 66 -4.90 6.24 9.08
C ILE A 66 -4.08 5.14 9.79
N LEU A 67 -2.76 5.14 9.60
CA LEU A 67 -1.88 4.15 10.25
C LEU A 67 -1.73 4.39 11.76
N LYS A 68 -1.65 5.65 12.20
CA LYS A 68 -1.62 6.05 13.63
C LYS A 68 -2.91 5.66 14.35
N GLU A 69 -4.06 5.95 13.75
CA GLU A 69 -5.37 5.56 14.28
C GLU A 69 -5.50 4.04 14.45
N LYS A 70 -4.81 3.26 13.61
CA LYS A 70 -4.77 1.80 13.69
C LYS A 70 -3.68 1.26 14.63
N GLY A 71 -2.85 2.13 15.21
CA GLY A 71 -1.72 1.74 16.06
C GLY A 71 -0.62 0.98 15.33
N LEU A 72 -0.46 1.23 14.02
CA LEU A 72 0.55 0.58 13.18
C LEU A 72 1.87 1.36 13.13
N ILE A 73 1.80 2.68 13.37
CA ILE A 73 2.94 3.61 13.45
C ILE A 73 2.78 4.52 14.66
#